data_AF-A0A6V7JP21-F1
#
_entry.id   AF-A0A6V7JP21-F1
#
_cell.length_a   1.000
_cell.length_b   1.000
_cell.length_c   1.000
_cell.angle_alpha   90.00
_cell.angle_beta   90.00
_cell.angle_gamma   90.00
#
_symmetry.space_group_name_H-M   'P 1'
#
loop_
_entity.id
_entity.type
_entity.pdbx_description
1 polymer ?
#
loop_
_entity_poly.entity_id
_entity_poly.type
_entity_poly.pdbx_seq_one_letter_code
_entity_poly.pdbx_strand_id
1 'polypeptide(L)' 'ILSLYLSHKLNYTDDEATVLFHMFNMLVFFFPVIGGILADSLIGKFKIILYLSIVYSLGQLVLATCAVPTLGVPR' A
#
# COMPACT_ATOMS: atom_id res chain seq x y z
N ILE A 1 10.69 -6.92 4.63
CA ILE A 1 10.88 -5.46 4.90
C ILE A 1 9.79 -4.87 5.80
N LEU A 2 8.49 -5.09 5.55
CA LEU A 2 7.41 -4.56 6.42
C LEU A 2 7.38 -5.19 7.83
N SER A 3 7.45 -6.52 7.95
CA SER A 3 7.55 -7.21 9.25
C SER A 3 8.78 -6.78 10.06
N LEU A 4 9.91 -6.62 9.35
CA LEU A 4 11.17 -6.16 9.93
C LEU A 4 11.10 -4.69 10.39
N TYR A 5 10.32 -3.83 9.71
CA TYR A 5 10.09 -2.45 10.12
C TYR A 5 9.20 -2.35 11.37
N LEU A 6 8.13 -3.17 11.43
CA LEU A 6 7.20 -3.23 12.56
C LEU A 6 7.88 -3.73 13.85
N SER A 7 8.71 -4.77 13.75
CA SER A 7 9.46 -5.29 14.90
C SER A 7 10.59 -4.34 15.33
N HIS A 8 11.37 -3.80 14.37
CA HIS A 8 12.61 -3.10 14.69
C HIS A 8 12.50 -1.58 14.91
N LYS A 9 11.49 -0.90 14.33
CA LYS A 9 11.23 0.55 14.56
C LYS A 9 10.03 0.80 15.49
N LEU A 10 9.12 -0.16 15.67
CA LEU A 10 7.83 0.06 16.37
C LEU A 10 7.63 -0.79 17.64
N ASN A 11 8.58 -1.66 18.02
CA ASN A 11 8.56 -2.47 19.26
C ASN A 11 7.33 -3.39 19.43
N TYR A 12 6.72 -3.83 18.32
CA TYR A 12 5.64 -4.82 18.36
C TYR A 12 6.18 -6.24 18.59
N THR A 13 5.49 -7.03 19.40
CA THR A 13 5.78 -8.46 19.62
C THR A 13 5.65 -9.25 18.32
N ASP A 14 6.45 -10.30 18.13
CA ASP A 14 6.55 -11.06 16.86
C ASP A 14 5.20 -11.59 16.35
N ASP A 15 4.28 -11.94 17.26
CA ASP A 15 2.92 -12.36 16.94
C ASP A 15 2.10 -11.24 16.27
N GLU A 16 2.11 -10.02 16.83
CA GLU A 16 1.34 -8.90 16.29
C GLU A 16 1.90 -8.39 14.96
N ALA A 17 3.22 -8.39 14.81
CA ALA A 17 3.87 -8.06 13.55
C ALA A 17 3.47 -9.05 12.43
N THR A 18 3.31 -10.33 12.77
CA THR A 18 2.91 -11.38 11.81
C THR A 18 1.44 -11.24 11.41
N VAL A 19 0.55 -10.98 12.37
CA VAL A 19 -0.89 -10.75 12.10
C VAL A 19 -1.09 -9.54 11.21
N LEU A 20 -0.42 -8.41 11.51
CA LEU A 20 -0.52 -7.20 10.70
C LEU A 20 0.06 -7.41 9.29
N PHE A 21 1.15 -8.18 9.18
CA PHE A 21 1.72 -8.54 7.88
C PHE A 21 0.75 -9.38 7.04
N HIS A 22 0.10 -10.39 7.62
CA HIS A 22 -0.91 -11.19 6.92
C HIS A 22 -2.14 -10.36 6.53
N MET A 23 -2.61 -9.47 7.41
CA MET A 23 -3.74 -8.59 7.12
C MET A 23 -3.42 -7.62 5.97
N PHE A 24 -2.23 -7.02 5.98
CA PHE A 24 -1.76 -6.16 4.89
C PHE A 24 -1.66 -6.93 3.57
N ASN A 25 -1.11 -8.15 3.61
CA ASN A 25 -1.00 -9.01 2.43
C ASN A 25 -2.39 -9.38 1.88
N MET A 26 -3.35 -9.70 2.76
CA MET A 26 -4.72 -9.99 2.38
C MET A 26 -5.40 -8.77 1.70
N LEU A 27 -5.16 -7.56 2.21
CA LEU A 27 -5.66 -6.31 1.60
C LEU A 27 -5.04 -6.04 0.23
N VAL A 28 -3.73 -6.27 0.07
CA VAL A 28 -3.04 -6.14 -1.22
C VAL A 28 -3.57 -7.11 -2.26
N PHE A 29 -3.99 -8.31 -1.88
CA PHE A 29 -4.65 -9.25 -2.81
C PHE A 29 -6.13 -8.90 -3.05
N PHE A 30 -6.79 -8.25 -2.09
CA PHE A 30 -8.20 -7.88 -2.18
C PHE A 30 -8.43 -6.62 -3.05
N PHE A 31 -7.55 -5.62 -2.94
CA PHE A 31 -7.64 -4.36 -3.69
C PHE A 31 -7.71 -4.55 -5.23
N PRO A 32 -6.86 -5.40 -5.85
CA PRO A 32 -6.92 -5.69 -7.28
C PRO A 32 -8.21 -6.37 -7.71
N VAL A 33 -8.80 -7.22 -6.86
CA VAL A 33 -10.08 -7.90 -7.15
C VAL A 33 -11.21 -6.88 -7.22
N ILE A 34 -11.30 -5.97 -6.24
CA ILE A 34 -12.27 -4.87 -6.29
C ILE A 34 -12.00 -3.97 -7.49
N GLY A 35 -10.75 -3.60 -7.72
CA GLY A 35 -10.35 -2.75 -8.85
C GLY A 35 -10.70 -3.37 -10.21
N GLY A 36 -10.57 -4.69 -10.34
CA GLY A 36 -10.95 -5.46 -11.53
C GLY A 36 -12.47 -5.50 -11.74
N ILE A 37 -13.25 -5.74 -10.68
CA ILE A 37 -14.72 -5.72 -10.76
C ILE A 37 -15.22 -4.32 -11.11
N LEU A 38 -14.65 -3.28 -10.50
CA LEU A 38 -14.96 -1.88 -10.82
C LEU A 38 -14.58 -1.53 -12.26
N ALA A 39 -13.53 -2.18 -12.79
CA ALA A 39 -13.08 -2.01 -14.16
C ALA A 39 -14.00 -2.69 -15.20
N ASP A 40 -14.50 -3.87 -14.86
CA ASP A 40 -15.41 -4.63 -15.70
C ASP A 40 -16.84 -4.06 -15.68
N SER A 41 -17.24 -3.45 -14.56
CA SER A 41 -18.65 -3.28 -14.26
C SER A 41 -19.43 -2.30 -15.14
N LEU A 42 -18.91 -1.23 -15.78
CA LEU A 42 -19.74 -0.41 -16.73
C LEU A 42 -19.13 0.86 -17.39
N ILE A 43 -17.93 1.34 -17.06
CA ILE A 43 -17.54 2.72 -17.42
C ILE A 43 -16.34 2.73 -18.38
N GLY A 44 -16.62 2.54 -19.68
CA GLY A 44 -15.72 2.70 -20.84
C GLY A 44 -14.20 2.73 -20.60
N LYS A 45 -13.49 1.72 -21.14
CA LYS A 45 -12.02 1.45 -21.12
C LYS A 45 -11.07 2.60 -20.72
N PHE A 46 -11.28 3.83 -21.18
CA PHE A 46 -10.48 5.01 -20.83
C PHE A 46 -10.53 5.41 -19.34
N LYS A 47 -11.67 5.29 -18.66
CA LYS A 47 -11.82 5.79 -17.27
C LYS A 47 -11.12 4.87 -16.27
N ILE A 48 -11.01 3.58 -16.57
CA ILE A 48 -10.22 2.61 -15.80
C ILE A 48 -8.73 2.91 -15.89
N ILE A 49 -8.21 3.17 -17.10
CA ILE A 49 -6.80 3.50 -17.31
C ILE A 49 -6.44 4.77 -16.51
N LEU A 50 -7.34 5.75 -16.50
CA LEU A 50 -7.18 6.99 -15.72
C LEU A 50 -7.21 6.71 -14.20
N TYR A 51 -8.15 5.88 -13.72
CA TYR A 51 -8.24 5.52 -12.30
C TYR A 51 -7.01 4.73 -11.82
N LEU A 52 -6.56 3.74 -12.59
CA LEU A 52 -5.33 2.99 -12.32
C LEU A 52 -4.11 3.91 -12.30
N SER A 53 -4.03 4.88 -13.21
CA SER A 53 -2.94 5.86 -13.24
C SER A 53 -2.96 6.80 -12.02
N ILE A 54 -4.14 7.22 -11.55
CA ILE A 54 -4.28 8.01 -10.32
C ILE A 54 -3.83 7.21 -9.10
N VAL A 55 -4.30 5.96 -8.95
CA VAL A 55 -3.91 5.09 -7.84
C VAL A 55 -2.41 4.81 -7.85
N TYR A 56 -1.83 4.56 -9.04
CA TYR A 56 -0.40 4.39 -9.21
C TYR A 56 0.40 5.64 -8.83
N SER A 57 -0.05 6.82 -9.27
CA SER A 57 0.58 8.11 -8.94
C SER A 57 0.48 8.44 -7.45
N LEU A 58 -0.67 8.18 -6.82
CA LEU A 58 -0.85 8.30 -5.37
C LEU A 58 0.10 7.37 -4.61
N GLY A 59 0.25 6.12 -5.05
CA GLY A 59 1.22 5.19 -4.48
C GLY A 59 2.66 5.71 -4.55
N GLN A 60 3.06 6.27 -5.70
CA GLN A 60 4.37 6.91 -5.84
C GLN A 60 4.51 8.18 -5.00
N LEU A 61 3.45 8.97 -4.80
CA LEU A 61 3.45 10.13 -3.91
C LEU A 61 3.66 9.73 -2.44
N VAL A 62 2.96 8.68 -1.99
CA VAL A 62 3.14 8.13 -0.65
C VAL A 62 4.56 7.59 -0.49
N LEU A 63 5.06 6.82 -1.46
CA LEU A 63 6.44 6.33 -1.43
C LEU A 63 7.47 7.48 -1.45
N ALA A 64 7.24 8.53 -2.24
CA ALA A 64 8.10 9.70 -2.32
C ALA A 64 8.09 10.48 -1.00
N THR A 65 6.94 10.69 -0.37
CA THR A 65 6.84 11.36 0.94
C THR A 65 7.46 10.54 2.06
N CYS A 66 7.34 9.21 2.02
CA CYS A 66 8.07 8.32 2.95
C CYS A 66 9.58 8.31 2.68
N ALA A 67 10.01 8.47 1.42
CA ALA A 67 11.41 8.43 1.02
C ALA A 67 12.14 9.77 1.20
N VAL A 68 11.43 10.90 1.15
CA VAL A 68 12.01 12.24 1.34
C VAL A 68 12.27 12.46 2.83
N PRO A 69 13.54 12.52 3.27
CA PRO A 69 13.92 12.63 4.66
C PRO A 69 14.11 14.11 5.01
N THR A 70 13.04 14.91 4.98
CA THR A 70 13.14 16.35 5.33
C THR A 70 12.68 16.67 6.74
N LEU A 71 12.30 15.68 7.55
CA LEU A 71 12.25 15.82 9.01
C LEU A 71 13.34 14.97 9.66
N GLY A 72 14.34 15.64 10.25
CA GLY A 72 15.46 15.04 10.94
C GLY A 72 15.04 14.13 12.10
N VAL A 73 14.99 12.83 11.84
CA VAL A 73 14.96 11.78 12.86
C VAL A 73 16.27 11.00 12.80
N PRO A 74 17.00 10.86 13.92
CA PRO A 74 18.28 10.17 13.96
C PRO A 74 18.11 8.68 13.67
N ARG A 75 19.14 8.12 13.03
CA ARG A 75 19.22 6.76 12.47
C ARG A 75 18.75 5.69 13.46
#